data_AF-A0A7R6YWG7-F1
#
_entry.id   AF-A0A7R6YWG7-F1
#
_cell.length_a   1.000
_cell.length_b   1.000
_cell.length_c   1.000
_cell.angle_alpha   90.00
_cell.angle_beta   90.00
_cell.angle_gamma   90.00
#
_symmetry.space_group_name_H-M   'P 1'
#
loop_
_entity.id
_entity.type
_entity.pdbx_description
1 polymer ?
#
loop_
_entity_poly.entity_id
_entity_poly.type
_entity_poly.pdbx_seq_one_letter_code
_entity_poly.pdbx_strand_id
1 'polypeptide(L)'
;MDGAAFDATRSVIDISGDGPNNIGMPVTATRDAAIAKGIVINGLPILISPSPSFSHLDQYYAECVTGGPGSFVLPVYAASEFVTAIRRKLVLEVSGVADPNADPGSVPVDAAAPVDCLQGERGRRFFSDPYFPELDR
;
A
#
# COMPACT_ATOMS: atom_id res chain seq x y z
N MET A 1 -18.25 1.80 10.79
CA MET A 1 -18.27 1.69 9.32
C MET A 1 -19.74 1.75 8.99
N ASP A 2 -20.25 2.96 8.78
CA ASP A 2 -21.68 3.22 8.91
C ASP A 2 -22.13 3.71 7.54
N GLY A 3 -22.63 2.79 6.71
CA GLY A 3 -23.04 3.12 5.34
C GLY A 3 -23.30 1.95 4.39
N ALA A 4 -22.88 0.72 4.73
CA ALA A 4 -23.26 -0.45 3.95
C ALA A 4 -24.64 -0.96 4.37
N ALA A 5 -25.52 -1.22 3.40
CA ALA A 5 -26.86 -1.78 3.64
C ALA A 5 -26.85 -3.25 4.10
N PHE A 6 -25.67 -3.87 4.14
CA PHE A 6 -25.45 -5.27 4.51
C PHE A 6 -24.25 -5.36 5.45
N ASP A 7 -24.33 -6.30 6.39
CA ASP A 7 -23.28 -6.53 7.38
C ASP A 7 -22.16 -7.37 6.75
N ALA A 8 -20.93 -6.85 6.79
CA ALA A 8 -19.76 -7.52 6.20
C ALA A 8 -18.98 -8.26 7.28
N THR A 9 -18.67 -9.53 7.04
CA THR A 9 -17.89 -10.36 7.98
C THR A 9 -16.41 -10.01 8.05
N ARG A 10 -15.89 -9.27 7.05
CA ARG A 10 -14.50 -8.81 6.97
C ARG A 10 -14.46 -7.41 6.36
N SER A 11 -13.58 -6.57 6.87
CA SER A 11 -13.27 -5.25 6.30
C SER A 11 -11.81 -5.22 5.86
N VAL A 12 -11.56 -4.82 4.62
CA VAL A 12 -10.23 -4.76 4.01
C VAL A 12 -10.03 -3.40 3.35
N ILE A 13 -8.81 -2.84 3.47
CA ILE A 13 -8.34 -1.67 2.74
C ILE A 13 -7.20 -2.11 1.83
N ASP A 14 -7.35 -1.85 0.55
CA ASP A 14 -6.39 -2.18 -0.47
C ASP A 14 -5.64 -0.93 -0.95
N ILE A 15 -4.35 -0.83 -0.62
CA ILE A 15 -3.54 0.33 -1.00
C ILE A 15 -2.67 -0.03 -2.19
N SER A 16 -2.69 0.81 -3.22
CA SER A 16 -1.82 0.73 -4.39
C SER A 16 -1.17 2.09 -4.61
N GLY A 17 0.13 2.14 -4.86
CA GLY A 17 0.83 3.41 -5.04
C GLY A 17 2.31 3.24 -5.39
N ASP A 18 2.92 4.30 -5.89
CA ASP A 18 4.29 4.37 -6.42
C ASP A 18 5.24 5.20 -5.54
N GLY A 19 4.79 5.60 -4.34
CA GLY A 19 5.58 6.41 -3.41
C GLY A 19 5.06 6.36 -1.98
N PRO A 20 5.78 7.00 -1.04
CA PRO A 20 5.40 7.05 0.37
C PRO A 20 4.22 8.02 0.61
N ASN A 21 3.72 8.05 1.84
CA ASN A 21 2.62 8.93 2.23
C ASN A 21 2.95 10.42 1.99
N ASN A 22 2.27 11.06 1.04
CA ASN A 22 2.53 12.44 0.63
C ASN A 22 1.55 13.47 1.21
N ILE A 23 0.39 13.06 1.75
CA ILE A 23 -0.67 13.95 2.25
C ILE A 23 -1.32 13.37 3.51
N GLY A 24 -1.81 14.23 4.40
CA GLY A 24 -2.72 13.83 5.47
C GLY A 24 -2.03 13.46 6.80
N MET A 25 -2.63 12.52 7.53
CA MET A 25 -2.09 12.07 8.83
C MET A 25 -0.85 11.18 8.66
N PRO A 26 -0.04 10.99 9.70
CA PRO A 26 1.04 10.02 9.69
C PRO A 26 0.55 8.61 9.32
N VAL A 27 1.31 7.93 8.46
CA VAL A 27 0.93 6.61 7.91
C VAL A 27 0.71 5.58 9.02
N THR A 28 1.61 5.52 10.01
CA THR A 28 1.56 4.54 11.10
C THR A 28 0.36 4.76 12.01
N ALA A 29 0.08 6.02 12.38
CA ALA A 29 -1.09 6.35 13.19
C ALA A 29 -2.40 5.97 12.50
N THR A 30 -2.49 6.17 11.18
CA THR A 30 -3.67 5.82 10.39
C THR A 30 -3.83 4.31 10.25
N ARG A 31 -2.73 3.60 9.95
CA ARG A 31 -2.68 2.14 9.90
C ARG A 31 -3.12 1.53 11.22
N ASP A 32 -2.54 1.96 12.33
CA ASP A 32 -2.80 1.40 13.66
C ASP A 32 -4.27 1.62 14.06
N ALA A 33 -4.83 2.79 13.73
CA ALA A 33 -6.25 3.09 13.98
C ALA A 33 -7.21 2.22 13.15
N ALA A 34 -6.83 1.84 11.92
CA ALA A 34 -7.62 0.94 11.09
C ALA A 34 -7.54 -0.52 11.58
N ILE A 35 -6.34 -0.99 11.92
CA ILE A 35 -6.12 -2.33 12.48
C ILE A 35 -6.89 -2.48 13.80
N ALA A 36 -6.89 -1.46 14.67
CA ALA A 36 -7.66 -1.46 15.91
C ALA A 36 -9.17 -1.61 15.70
N LYS A 37 -9.68 -1.31 14.49
CA LYS A 37 -11.09 -1.52 14.09
C LYS A 37 -11.32 -2.89 13.43
N GLY A 38 -10.33 -3.78 13.42
CA GLY A 38 -10.40 -5.08 12.77
C GLY A 38 -10.29 -5.04 11.25
N ILE A 39 -9.78 -3.93 10.70
CA ILE A 39 -9.61 -3.77 9.25
C ILE A 39 -8.23 -4.27 8.84
N VAL A 40 -8.18 -5.15 7.83
CA VAL A 40 -6.91 -5.61 7.24
C VAL A 40 -6.47 -4.63 6.17
N ILE A 41 -5.18 -4.32 6.10
CA ILE A 41 -4.61 -3.43 5.08
C ILE A 41 -3.62 -4.21 4.20
N ASN A 42 -3.94 -4.33 2.92
CA ASN A 42 -3.10 -4.97 1.90
C ASN A 42 -2.35 -3.93 1.07
N GLY A 43 -1.19 -4.30 0.55
CA GLY A 43 -0.29 -3.42 -0.20
C GLY A 43 0.01 -3.91 -1.61
N LEU A 44 -0.05 -2.99 -2.58
CA LEU A 44 0.37 -3.19 -3.96
C LEU A 44 1.33 -2.06 -4.37
N PRO A 45 2.59 -2.06 -3.90
CA PRO A 45 3.56 -1.04 -4.29
C PRO A 45 3.91 -1.20 -5.78
N ILE A 46 3.90 -0.08 -6.51
CA ILE A 46 4.18 -0.02 -7.94
C ILE A 46 5.61 0.50 -8.11
N LEU A 47 6.53 -0.41 -8.45
CA LEU A 47 7.96 -0.17 -8.64
C LEU A 47 8.35 -0.20 -10.13
N ILE A 48 7.49 0.35 -11.00
CA ILE A 48 7.75 0.36 -12.45
C ILE A 48 8.76 1.46 -12.80
N SER A 49 9.86 1.08 -13.44
CA SER A 49 10.90 2.03 -13.85
C SER A 49 10.45 2.95 -15.00
N PRO A 50 10.81 4.25 -14.97
CA PRO A 50 11.47 4.94 -13.86
C PRO A 50 10.48 5.19 -12.71
N SER A 51 10.69 4.54 -11.57
CA SER A 51 9.88 4.79 -10.39
C SER A 51 10.45 6.01 -9.66
N PRO A 52 9.63 7.01 -9.30
CA PRO A 52 10.14 8.21 -8.67
C PRO A 52 10.61 7.91 -7.23
N SER A 53 11.79 8.44 -6.93
CA SER A 53 12.20 9.02 -5.63
C SER A 53 12.32 8.14 -4.38
N PHE A 54 11.89 6.88 -4.37
CA PHE A 54 11.92 6.07 -3.14
C PHE A 54 12.54 4.67 -3.34
N SER A 55 13.75 4.50 -2.84
CA SER A 55 14.39 3.19 -2.72
C SER A 55 13.63 2.32 -1.72
N HIS A 56 13.38 1.06 -2.05
CA HIS A 56 12.75 0.07 -1.15
C HIS A 56 11.29 0.39 -0.76
N LEU A 57 10.48 0.83 -1.73
CA LEU A 57 9.05 1.12 -1.52
C LEU A 57 8.27 -0.13 -1.05
N ASP A 58 8.68 -1.31 -1.50
CA ASP A 58 8.17 -2.60 -1.03
C ASP A 58 8.37 -2.79 0.48
N GLN A 59 9.55 -2.46 1.00
CA GLN A 59 9.85 -2.48 2.44
C GLN A 59 9.04 -1.43 3.20
N TYR A 60 8.89 -0.22 2.67
CA TYR A 60 8.00 0.80 3.26
C TYR A 60 6.55 0.31 3.37
N TYR A 61 6.04 -0.36 2.33
CA TYR A 61 4.70 -0.93 2.39
C TYR A 61 4.59 -2.04 3.44
N ALA A 62 5.60 -2.91 3.54
CA ALA A 62 5.64 -3.99 4.51
C ALA A 62 5.72 -3.49 5.97
N GLU A 63 6.56 -2.50 6.25
CA GLU A 63 6.84 -2.04 7.62
C GLU A 63 5.90 -0.92 8.09
N CYS A 64 5.42 -0.07 7.18
CA CYS A 64 4.77 1.19 7.53
C CYS A 64 3.31 1.29 7.10
N VAL A 65 2.91 0.62 6.01
CA VAL A 65 1.58 0.78 5.39
C VAL A 65 0.63 -0.37 5.73
N THR A 66 1.08 -1.61 5.51
CA THR A 66 0.23 -2.80 5.63
C THR A 66 0.12 -3.30 7.07
N GLY A 67 -0.91 -4.08 7.34
CA GLY A 67 -1.06 -4.77 8.64
C GLY A 67 -2.45 -5.33 8.88
N GLY A 68 -2.58 -6.05 10.00
CA GLY A 68 -3.76 -6.83 10.33
C GLY A 68 -3.61 -8.31 9.93
N PRO A 69 -4.48 -9.21 10.45
CA PRO A 69 -4.34 -10.65 10.20
C PRO A 69 -4.44 -11.00 8.71
N GLY A 70 -3.43 -11.70 8.20
CA GLY A 70 -3.39 -12.16 6.80
C GLY A 70 -3.15 -11.04 5.78
N SER A 71 -2.68 -9.87 6.19
CA SER A 71 -2.26 -8.81 5.26
C SER A 71 -1.06 -9.25 4.42
N PHE A 72 -0.99 -8.78 3.18
CA PHE A 72 0.13 -9.06 2.27
C PHE A 72 0.60 -7.81 1.52
N VAL A 73 1.83 -7.87 1.01
CA VAL A 73 2.40 -6.90 0.07
C VAL A 73 2.69 -7.63 -1.25
N LEU A 74 2.22 -7.09 -2.36
CA LEU A 74 2.43 -7.63 -3.70
C LEU A 74 3.06 -6.55 -4.60
N PRO A 75 4.40 -6.49 -4.70
CA PRO A 75 5.07 -5.50 -5.53
C PRO A 75 4.85 -5.74 -7.03
N VAL A 76 4.80 -4.65 -7.80
CA VAL A 76 4.69 -4.67 -9.27
C VAL A 76 5.92 -3.98 -9.87
N TYR A 77 6.78 -4.72 -10.59
CA TYR A 77 8.05 -4.19 -11.07
C TYR A 77 8.03 -3.77 -12.55
N ALA A 78 7.06 -4.27 -13.34
CA ALA A 78 6.91 -3.90 -14.74
C ALA A 78 5.46 -3.57 -15.14
N ALA A 79 5.29 -2.67 -16.11
CA ALA A 79 3.97 -2.32 -16.65
C ALA A 79 3.22 -3.52 -17.24
N SER A 80 3.96 -4.48 -17.80
CA SER A 80 3.41 -5.76 -18.29
C SER A 80 2.81 -6.62 -17.16
N GLU A 81 3.26 -6.43 -15.92
CA GLU A 81 2.76 -7.14 -14.74
C GLU A 81 1.54 -6.45 -14.13
N PHE A 82 1.31 -5.18 -14.44
CA PHE A 82 0.27 -4.37 -13.82
C PHE A 82 -1.15 -4.94 -14.00
N VAL A 83 -1.49 -5.35 -15.23
CA VAL A 83 -2.79 -5.98 -15.53
C VAL A 83 -2.96 -7.30 -14.78
N THR A 84 -1.90 -8.11 -14.72
CA THR A 84 -1.90 -9.39 -14.02
C THR A 84 -1.98 -9.21 -12.50
N ALA A 85 -1.29 -8.20 -11.96
CA ALA A 85 -1.28 -7.87 -10.54
C ALA A 85 -2.64 -7.34 -10.07
N ILE A 86 -3.27 -6.43 -10.80
CA ILE A 86 -4.64 -5.97 -10.50
C ILE A 86 -5.62 -7.14 -10.54
N ARG A 87 -5.51 -8.01 -11.55
CA ARG A 87 -6.39 -9.19 -11.65
C ARG A 87 -6.19 -10.14 -10.47
N ARG A 88 -4.94 -10.42 -10.08
CA ARG A 88 -4.62 -11.23 -8.89
C ARG A 88 -5.18 -10.61 -7.62
N LYS A 89 -5.02 -9.30 -7.46
CA LYS A 89 -5.54 -8.55 -6.31
C LYS A 89 -7.06 -8.71 -6.19
N LEU A 90 -7.81 -8.46 -7.26
CA LEU A 90 -9.26 -8.63 -7.26
C LEU A 90 -9.70 -10.07 -6.95
N VAL A 91 -8.96 -11.08 -7.44
CA VAL A 91 -9.25 -12.48 -7.13
C VAL A 91 -9.00 -12.80 -5.65
N LEU A 92 -7.92 -12.29 -5.05
CA LEU A 92 -7.61 -12.50 -3.63
C LEU A 92 -8.65 -11.82 -2.71
N GLU A 93 -9.14 -10.64 -3.09
CA GLU A 93 -10.17 -9.92 -2.35
C GLU A 93 -11.52 -10.64 -2.35
N VAL A 94 -11.96 -11.16 -3.52
CA VAL A 94 -13.26 -11.83 -3.65
C VAL A 94 -13.25 -13.24 -3.06
N SER A 95 -12.13 -13.96 -3.20
CA SER A 95 -12.07 -15.37 -2.80
C SER A 95 -11.95 -15.58 -1.29
N GLY A 96 -11.48 -14.58 -0.53
CA GLY A 96 -11.22 -14.73 0.92
C GLY A 96 -10.16 -15.77 1.26
N VAL A 97 -9.50 -16.35 0.25
CA VAL A 97 -8.45 -17.35 0.37
C VAL A 97 -7.13 -16.64 0.17
N ALA A 98 -6.39 -16.43 1.25
CA ALA A 98 -4.94 -16.30 1.13
C ALA A 98 -4.44 -17.62 0.54
N ASP A 99 -3.99 -17.60 -0.72
CA ASP A 99 -3.45 -18.81 -1.37
C ASP A 99 -2.16 -19.22 -0.65
N PRO A 100 -2.13 -20.37 0.05
CA PRO A 100 -0.94 -20.83 0.76
C PRO A 100 0.20 -21.23 -0.19
N ASN A 101 -0.06 -21.30 -1.50
CA ASN A 101 0.90 -21.64 -2.54
C ASN A 101 1.12 -20.50 -3.55
N ALA A 102 0.62 -19.29 -3.28
CA ALA A 102 1.02 -18.12 -4.07
C ALA A 102 2.53 -17.96 -3.90
N ASP A 103 3.25 -18.17 -4.99
CA ASP A 103 4.71 -18.03 -5.09
C ASP A 103 5.16 -16.83 -4.26
N PRO A 104 5.82 -17.09 -3.11
CA PRO A 104 6.21 -16.02 -2.22
C PRO A 104 7.42 -15.38 -2.86
N GLY A 105 7.16 -14.40 -3.72
CA GLY A 105 8.01 -13.23 -3.85
C GLY A 105 8.10 -12.44 -2.52
N SER A 106 7.87 -13.08 -1.37
CA SER A 106 8.36 -12.60 -0.09
C SER A 106 9.88 -12.68 -0.17
N VAL A 107 10.46 -11.58 -0.63
CA VAL A 107 11.87 -11.34 -0.43
C VAL A 107 12.09 -11.49 1.09
N PRO A 108 13.00 -12.38 1.54
CA PRO A 108 13.37 -12.39 2.95
C PRO A 108 13.81 -10.97 3.29
N VAL A 109 13.26 -10.43 4.38
CA VAL A 109 13.62 -9.11 4.91
C VAL A 109 15.04 -9.25 5.45
N ASP A 110 16.00 -9.37 4.54
CA ASP A 110 17.42 -9.27 4.87
C ASP A 110 17.59 -7.93 5.56
N ALA A 111 18.34 -7.93 6.66
CA ALA A 111 18.47 -6.89 7.67
C ALA A 111 18.92 -5.52 7.11
N ALA A 112 18.05 -4.90 6.33
CA ALA A 112 18.13 -3.53 5.88
C ALA A 112 17.88 -2.62 7.09
N ALA A 113 18.50 -1.45 7.09
CA ALA A 113 18.24 -0.45 8.11
C ALA A 113 16.73 -0.22 8.24
N PRO A 114 16.19 -0.05 9.47
CA PRO A 114 14.76 0.10 9.69
C PRO A 114 14.19 1.21 8.80
N VAL A 115 13.08 0.93 8.12
CA VAL A 115 12.49 1.91 7.21
C VAL A 115 11.95 3.08 8.02
N ASP A 116 12.32 4.30 7.61
CA ASP A 116 11.78 5.51 8.21
C ASP A 116 10.34 5.73 7.75
N CYS A 117 9.37 5.26 8.54
CA CYS A 117 7.95 5.39 8.20
C CYS A 117 7.46 6.83 8.05
N LEU A 118 8.22 7.81 8.56
CA LEU A 118 7.90 9.23 8.43
C LEU A 118 8.60 9.90 7.25
N GLN A 119 9.28 9.13 6.38
CA GLN A 119 10.02 9.68 5.25
C GLN A 119 9.09 10.41 4.25
N GLY A 120 7.88 9.90 4.01
CA GLY A 120 6.88 10.58 3.17
C GLY A 120 6.43 11.91 3.77
N GLU A 121 6.15 11.91 5.07
CA GLU A 121 5.73 13.06 5.87
C GLU A 121 6.80 14.16 5.89
N ARG A 122 8.07 13.78 6.00
CA ARG A 122 9.22 14.70 5.91
C ARG A 122 9.42 15.22 4.48
N GLY A 123 9.17 14.37 3.49
CA GLY A 123 9.29 14.69 2.06
C GLY A 123 8.19 15.59 1.50
N ARG A 124 7.13 15.90 2.27
CA ARG A 124 5.96 16.67 1.79
C ARG A 124 6.33 17.97 1.07
N ARG A 125 7.34 18.72 1.53
CA ARG A 125 7.75 19.96 0.85
C ARG A 125 8.22 19.77 -0.60
N PHE A 126 8.67 18.57 -0.96
CA PHE A 126 9.08 18.20 -2.31
C PHE A 126 7.93 17.62 -3.16
N PHE A 127 6.89 17.06 -2.53
CA PHE A 127 5.77 16.40 -3.22
C PHE A 127 4.44 17.19 -3.18
N SER A 128 4.36 18.28 -2.40
CA SER A 128 3.10 19.01 -2.12
C SER A 128 2.81 20.18 -3.06
N ASP A 129 3.56 20.40 -4.13
CA ASP A 129 3.22 21.50 -5.04
C ASP A 129 3.34 21.12 -6.52
N PRO A 130 2.24 20.68 -7.13
CA PRO A 130 1.90 21.10 -8.46
C PRO A 130 0.87 22.22 -8.37
N TYR A 131 1.34 23.47 -8.31
CA TYR A 131 0.51 24.62 -8.63
C TYR A 131 0.04 24.45 -10.08
N PHE A 132 -1.24 24.18 -10.29
CA PHE A 132 -1.88 24.06 -11.61
C PHE A 132 -2.68 25.34 -11.92
N PRO A 133 -2.05 26.40 -12.47
CA PRO A 133 -2.72 27.67 -12.79
C PRO A 133 -3.80 27.56 -13.88
N GLU A 134 -3.93 26.39 -14.51
CA GLU A 134 -4.84 26.11 -15.62
C GLU A 134 -6.28 25.81 -15.19
N LEU A 135 -6.51 25.58 -13.89
CA LEU A 135 -7.84 25.32 -13.33
C LEU A 135 -8.53 26.58 -12.77
N ASP A 136 -7.85 27.73 -12.78
CA ASP A 136 -8.36 29.03 -12.31
C ASP A 136 -8.87 29.93 -13.45
N ARG A 137 -9.11 29.38 -14.65
CA ARG A 137 -9.64 30.12 -15.80
C ARG A 137 -10.99 29.59 -16.27
#